data_AF-A0A8J3JDD3-F1
#
_entry.id   AF-A0A8J3JDD3-F1
#
_cell.length_a   1.000
_cell.length_b   1.000
_cell.length_c   1.000
_cell.angle_alpha   90.00
_cell.angle_beta   90.00
_cell.angle_gamma   90.00
#
_symmetry.space_group_name_H-M   'P 1'
#
loop_
_entity.id
_entity.type
_entity.pdbx_description
1 polymer ?
#
loop_
_entity_poly.entity_id
_entity_poly.type
_entity_poly.pdbx_seq_one_letter_code
_entity_poly.pdbx_strand_id
1 'polypeptide(L)'
;MTHTTGPPPYDLAAEVPGLAAYARTTVRLHPRRGRPDVRGSHLGGRLLWPSGEPWPTCARSRYCALEPGVRMLAVVQLTAADVGEIRFPPGTDLVQVLWCGSFHGEPDGDPESVRVYWRRAADVVRIARQPRPDPADHADESIPRPCVLDPERVTEYPWFEELPADVLRRLRAWRPSPALYPPEYDEVSAAPGYKVGGSMRWDGADMPTELVCTSCGAPAELLIQFDTAEWSETASGQPSRWWPVEDRDRTPDTATYVRVAEPTGVWYPRGGNCGVFVCSAVPGHPARLCHN
;
A
#
# COMPACT_ATOMS: atom_id res chain seq x y z
N MET A 1 18.92 3.23 8.71
CA MET A 1 18.85 2.25 9.81
C MET A 1 17.74 1.32 9.39
N THR A 2 17.99 0.03 9.25
CA THR A 2 16.96 -0.90 8.78
C THR A 2 15.89 -1.03 9.85
N HIS A 3 14.62 -0.96 9.45
CA HIS A 3 13.47 -1.14 10.33
C HIS A 3 13.00 -2.59 10.27
N THR A 4 12.58 -3.14 11.41
CA THR A 4 12.18 -4.54 11.53
C THR A 4 10.90 -4.74 12.31
N THR A 5 10.12 -5.75 11.92
CA THR A 5 8.88 -6.16 12.56
C THR A 5 9.16 -7.07 13.75
N GLY A 6 8.44 -6.89 14.84
CA GLY A 6 8.52 -7.80 15.99
C GLY A 6 8.04 -9.22 15.66
N PRO A 7 8.45 -10.24 16.44
CA PRO A 7 7.96 -11.60 16.26
C PRO A 7 6.42 -11.65 16.43
N PRO A 8 5.72 -12.53 15.69
CA PRO A 8 4.29 -12.73 15.89
C PRO A 8 3.99 -13.27 17.29
N PRO A 9 2.88 -12.84 17.93
CA PRO A 9 2.50 -13.36 19.24
C PRO A 9 2.09 -14.84 19.20
N TYR A 10 1.71 -15.35 18.03
CA TYR A 10 1.24 -16.73 17.81
C TYR A 10 1.81 -17.29 16.50
N ASP A 11 2.03 -18.60 16.45
CA ASP A 11 2.31 -19.31 15.20
C ASP A 11 1.00 -19.73 14.55
N LEU A 12 0.40 -18.82 13.80
CA LEU A 12 -0.94 -19.02 13.25
C LEU A 12 -1.00 -20.22 12.27
N ALA A 13 0.09 -20.53 11.57
CA ALA A 13 0.15 -21.70 10.69
C ALA A 13 0.11 -23.03 11.47
N ALA A 14 0.74 -23.08 12.64
CA ALA A 14 0.70 -24.24 13.51
C ALA A 14 -0.66 -24.37 14.21
N GLU A 15 -1.29 -23.26 14.56
CA GLU A 15 -2.54 -23.24 15.36
C GLU A 15 -3.81 -23.37 14.52
N VAL A 16 -3.78 -22.99 13.23
CA VAL A 16 -4.94 -23.04 12.33
C VAL A 16 -4.66 -23.99 11.16
N PRO A 17 -5.14 -25.26 11.23
CA PRO A 17 -4.87 -26.26 10.20
C PRO A 17 -5.31 -25.82 8.80
N GLY A 18 -4.38 -25.88 7.84
CA GLY A 18 -4.59 -25.51 6.44
C GLY A 18 -4.26 -24.06 6.10
N LEU A 19 -4.05 -23.19 7.10
CA LEU A 19 -3.73 -21.78 6.85
C LEU A 19 -2.33 -21.59 6.23
N ALA A 20 -1.37 -22.44 6.60
CA ALA A 20 0.01 -22.39 6.08
C ALA A 20 0.09 -22.39 4.54
N ALA A 21 -0.88 -23.01 3.86
CA ALA A 21 -0.96 -23.04 2.40
C ALA A 21 -1.24 -21.67 1.75
N TYR A 22 -1.67 -20.70 2.56
CA TYR A 22 -2.02 -19.35 2.12
C TYR A 22 -1.01 -18.29 2.57
N ALA A 23 0.11 -18.70 3.20
CA ALA A 23 1.18 -17.78 3.57
C ALA A 23 1.69 -17.01 2.35
N ARG A 24 1.78 -15.69 2.48
CA ARG A 24 2.32 -14.79 1.44
C ARG A 24 3.52 -14.05 2.00
N THR A 25 4.52 -13.83 1.14
CA THR A 25 5.56 -12.85 1.42
C THR A 25 5.04 -11.47 1.02
N THR A 26 5.09 -10.52 1.94
CA THR A 26 4.87 -9.10 1.67
C THR A 26 6.15 -8.32 1.98
N VAL A 27 6.34 -7.19 1.32
CA VAL A 27 7.47 -6.28 1.59
C VAL A 27 6.94 -5.04 2.29
N ARG A 28 7.18 -4.90 3.58
CA ARG A 28 6.93 -3.65 4.32
C ARG A 28 7.97 -2.61 3.90
N LEU A 29 7.54 -1.39 3.61
CA LEU A 29 8.41 -0.35 3.04
C LEU A 29 9.04 0.60 4.06
N HIS A 30 8.50 0.64 5.29
CA HIS A 30 9.00 1.47 6.40
C HIS A 30 9.40 2.91 6.00
N PRO A 31 8.48 3.73 5.48
CA PRO A 31 8.82 5.06 4.99
C PRO A 31 9.35 5.99 6.08
N ARG A 32 10.46 6.68 5.83
CA ARG A 32 10.99 7.72 6.74
C ARG A 32 11.17 9.02 5.98
N ARG A 33 10.66 10.12 6.54
CA ARG A 33 10.79 11.46 5.94
C ARG A 33 12.25 11.76 5.65
N GLY A 34 12.56 12.06 4.39
CA GLY A 34 13.94 12.19 3.95
C GLY A 34 14.07 12.81 2.57
N ARG A 35 15.27 12.69 1.99
CA ARG A 35 15.57 13.13 0.63
C ARG A 35 15.89 11.90 -0.21
N PRO A 36 14.90 11.31 -0.89
CA PRO A 36 15.13 10.11 -1.69
C PRO A 36 15.98 10.40 -2.92
N ASP A 37 16.74 9.40 -3.34
CA ASP A 37 17.35 9.37 -4.67
C ASP A 37 16.25 9.12 -5.72
N VAL A 38 16.22 9.97 -6.74
CA VAL A 38 15.30 9.87 -7.88
C VAL A 38 15.40 8.53 -8.61
N ARG A 39 16.55 7.83 -8.53
CA ARG A 39 16.75 6.51 -9.15
C ARG A 39 16.38 5.33 -8.25
N GLY A 40 16.24 5.55 -6.95
CA GLY A 40 15.91 4.50 -5.98
C GLY A 40 14.41 4.35 -5.73
N SER A 41 14.07 3.37 -4.89
CA SER A 41 12.71 3.22 -4.36
C SER A 41 12.41 4.29 -3.32
N HIS A 42 11.25 4.93 -3.42
CA HIS A 42 10.84 6.01 -2.54
C HIS A 42 9.34 6.28 -2.60
N LEU A 43 8.82 6.91 -1.54
CA LEU A 43 7.46 7.44 -1.47
C LEU A 43 7.48 8.97 -1.60
N GLY A 44 6.48 9.53 -2.29
CA GLY A 44 6.39 10.95 -2.62
C GLY A 44 7.56 11.46 -3.45
N GLY A 45 7.79 12.77 -3.48
CA GLY A 45 8.98 13.34 -4.11
C GLY A 45 9.04 13.21 -5.64
N ARG A 46 10.26 13.20 -6.18
CA ARG A 46 10.50 13.29 -7.63
C ARG A 46 10.71 11.90 -8.22
N LEU A 47 9.83 11.49 -9.13
CA LEU A 47 9.97 10.26 -9.92
C LEU A 47 11.10 10.31 -10.97
N LEU A 48 11.60 9.15 -11.39
CA LEU A 48 12.42 8.97 -12.59
C LEU A 48 11.54 9.07 -13.85
N TRP A 49 11.03 10.28 -14.12
CA TRP A 49 10.09 10.54 -15.22
C TRP A 49 10.81 11.03 -16.49
N PRO A 50 10.52 10.52 -17.69
CA PRO A 50 11.21 10.90 -18.92
C PRO A 50 10.68 12.25 -19.37
N SER A 51 11.62 13.09 -19.75
CA SER A 51 11.34 14.44 -20.22
C SER A 51 10.64 14.56 -21.57
N GLY A 52 10.48 13.46 -22.31
CA GLY A 52 9.66 13.40 -23.53
C GLY A 52 8.23 12.87 -23.30
N GLU A 53 7.93 12.41 -22.08
CA GLU A 53 6.62 11.85 -21.73
C GLU A 53 5.80 12.91 -20.97
N PRO A 54 4.58 13.25 -21.43
CA PRO A 54 3.74 14.20 -20.73
C PRO A 54 3.35 13.67 -19.35
N TRP A 55 3.23 14.57 -18.37
CA TRP A 55 2.76 14.18 -17.05
C TRP A 55 1.28 13.81 -17.11
N PRO A 56 0.85 12.69 -16.50
CA PRO A 56 -0.53 12.26 -16.58
C PRO A 56 -1.47 13.20 -15.84
N THR A 57 -2.66 13.34 -16.41
CA THR A 57 -3.79 14.03 -15.79
C THR A 57 -4.92 13.04 -15.55
N CYS A 58 -5.71 13.30 -14.52
CA CYS A 58 -6.96 12.59 -14.30
C CYS A 58 -7.90 12.86 -15.48
N ALA A 59 -8.42 11.81 -16.11
CA ALA A 59 -9.45 11.95 -17.12
C ALA A 59 -10.77 12.42 -16.48
N ARG A 60 -11.70 12.91 -17.31
CA ARG A 60 -13.02 13.44 -16.92
C ARG A 60 -13.92 12.37 -16.29
N SER A 61 -13.58 11.89 -15.09
CA SER A 61 -14.53 11.13 -14.29
C SER A 61 -15.61 12.08 -13.80
N ARG A 62 -16.89 11.69 -13.96
CA ARG A 62 -18.04 12.44 -13.42
C ARG A 62 -18.01 12.55 -11.88
N TYR A 63 -17.15 11.77 -11.24
CA TYR A 63 -16.98 11.68 -9.80
C TYR A 63 -15.73 12.38 -9.29
N CYS A 64 -14.85 12.84 -10.18
CA CYS A 64 -13.76 13.72 -9.79
C CYS A 64 -14.37 15.05 -9.36
N ALA A 65 -14.21 15.40 -8.08
CA ALA A 65 -14.72 16.68 -7.56
C ALA A 65 -13.92 17.89 -8.08
N LEU A 66 -12.82 17.62 -8.79
CA LEU A 66 -11.97 18.64 -9.42
C LEU A 66 -12.23 18.73 -10.92
N GLU A 67 -11.89 19.88 -11.50
CA GLU A 67 -12.01 20.15 -12.92
C GLU A 67 -11.24 19.12 -13.79
N PRO A 68 -11.72 18.84 -15.02
CA PRO A 68 -10.99 18.04 -16.00
C PRO A 68 -9.52 18.44 -16.15
N GLY A 69 -8.62 17.44 -16.12
CA GLY A 69 -7.21 17.68 -16.42
C GLY A 69 -6.33 17.99 -15.21
N VAL A 70 -6.82 17.76 -13.98
CA VAL A 70 -5.99 17.78 -12.77
C VAL A 70 -4.79 16.86 -12.93
N ARG A 71 -3.60 17.34 -12.57
CA ARG A 71 -2.36 16.58 -12.67
C ARG A 71 -2.32 15.51 -11.60
N MET A 72 -1.91 14.30 -11.95
CA MET A 72 -1.79 13.24 -10.95
C MET A 72 -0.61 13.49 -10.00
N LEU A 73 -0.76 13.12 -8.74
CA LEU A 73 0.29 13.18 -7.73
C LEU A 73 1.25 12.00 -7.92
N ALA A 74 2.55 12.26 -7.74
CA ALA A 74 3.56 11.21 -7.65
C ALA A 74 3.47 10.54 -6.27
N VAL A 75 3.15 9.26 -6.24
CA VAL A 75 2.89 8.55 -4.98
C VAL A 75 4.07 7.69 -4.57
N VAL A 76 4.48 6.77 -5.43
CA VAL A 76 5.58 5.86 -5.14
C VAL A 76 6.37 5.54 -6.40
N GLN A 77 7.65 5.27 -6.23
CA GLN A 77 8.50 4.62 -7.19
C GLN A 77 9.18 3.43 -6.51
N LEU A 78 9.22 2.26 -7.15
CA LEU A 78 9.88 1.07 -6.61
C LEU A 78 10.72 0.40 -7.70
N THR A 79 11.93 0.00 -7.32
CA THR A 79 12.83 -0.78 -8.18
C THR A 79 12.62 -2.27 -7.96
N ALA A 80 12.81 -3.08 -8.99
CA ALA A 80 12.72 -4.54 -8.88
C ALA A 80 13.74 -5.14 -7.89
N ALA A 81 14.83 -4.42 -7.59
CA ALA A 81 15.82 -4.86 -6.60
C ALA A 81 15.24 -4.86 -5.18
N ASP A 82 14.35 -3.91 -4.86
CA ASP A 82 13.76 -3.78 -3.53
C ASP A 82 12.52 -4.68 -3.38
N VAL A 83 11.75 -4.87 -4.46
CA VAL A 83 10.44 -5.55 -4.46
C VAL A 83 10.34 -6.66 -5.51
N GLY A 84 11.27 -7.63 -5.46
CA GLY A 84 11.27 -8.77 -6.38
C GLY A 84 10.05 -9.71 -6.29
N GLU A 85 9.20 -9.52 -5.28
CA GLU A 85 7.99 -10.31 -5.00
C GLU A 85 6.86 -10.02 -6.00
N ILE A 86 6.85 -8.84 -6.62
CA ILE A 86 5.84 -8.47 -7.63
C ILE A 86 6.32 -8.79 -9.05
N ARG A 87 5.36 -9.02 -9.95
CA ARG A 87 5.64 -9.33 -11.35
C ARG A 87 5.87 -8.05 -12.16
N PHE A 88 7.12 -7.81 -12.52
CA PHE A 88 7.48 -6.79 -13.49
C PHE A 88 7.21 -7.30 -14.92
N PRO A 89 6.59 -6.50 -15.81
CA PRO A 89 6.55 -6.81 -17.23
C PRO A 89 7.96 -7.05 -17.82
N PRO A 90 8.09 -7.89 -18.85
CA PRO A 90 9.39 -8.17 -19.46
C PRO A 90 10.15 -6.90 -19.86
N GLY A 91 11.43 -6.83 -19.48
CA GLY A 91 12.30 -5.70 -19.80
C GLY A 91 12.13 -4.47 -18.92
N THR A 92 11.29 -4.53 -17.87
CA THR A 92 11.12 -3.44 -16.90
C THR A 92 11.72 -3.81 -15.54
N ASP A 93 12.24 -2.80 -14.84
CA ASP A 93 12.89 -2.92 -13.53
C ASP A 93 12.45 -1.81 -12.55
N LEU A 94 11.45 -1.03 -12.94
CA LEU A 94 10.94 0.11 -12.21
C LEU A 94 9.43 0.24 -12.39
N VAL A 95 8.72 0.39 -11.28
CA VAL A 95 7.29 0.68 -11.24
C VAL A 95 7.06 2.03 -10.57
N GLN A 96 6.17 2.83 -11.14
CA GLN A 96 5.75 4.13 -10.60
C GLN A 96 4.25 4.17 -10.50
N VAL A 97 3.74 4.65 -9.37
CA VAL A 97 2.31 4.85 -9.15
C VAL A 97 2.04 6.34 -9.01
N LEU A 98 1.04 6.79 -9.76
CA LEU A 98 0.48 8.13 -9.67
C LEU A 98 -1.02 8.02 -9.45
N TRP A 99 -1.61 8.93 -8.67
CA TRP A 99 -3.06 8.98 -8.49
C TRP A 99 -3.60 10.40 -8.56
N CYS A 100 -4.91 10.52 -8.72
CA CYS A 100 -5.61 11.77 -8.51
C CYS A 100 -5.69 12.09 -7.01
N GLY A 101 -5.38 13.33 -6.62
CA GLY A 101 -5.54 13.78 -5.23
C GLY A 101 -6.98 14.14 -4.85
N SER A 102 -7.94 13.91 -5.75
CA SER A 102 -9.38 14.13 -5.50
C SER A 102 -10.06 12.89 -4.95
N PHE A 103 -11.27 13.08 -4.44
CA PHE A 103 -12.19 11.99 -4.15
C PHE A 103 -12.84 11.49 -5.45
N HIS A 104 -12.89 10.17 -5.63
CA HIS A 104 -13.58 9.49 -6.73
C HIS A 104 -14.66 8.59 -6.12
N GLY A 105 -15.91 9.08 -6.10
CA GLY A 105 -17.03 8.46 -5.37
C GLY A 105 -17.63 7.18 -5.93
N GLU A 106 -16.88 6.34 -6.65
CA GLU A 106 -17.38 4.99 -6.99
C GLU A 106 -17.01 3.98 -5.90
N PRO A 107 -17.98 3.17 -5.40
CA PRO A 107 -17.74 2.13 -4.39
C PRO A 107 -16.69 1.10 -4.84
N ASP A 108 -16.61 0.89 -6.15
CA ASP A 108 -15.80 -0.16 -6.76
C ASP A 108 -14.45 0.36 -7.28
N GLY A 109 -13.99 1.55 -6.92
CA GLY A 109 -12.66 2.04 -7.31
C GLY A 109 -12.57 2.45 -8.78
N ASP A 110 -12.46 3.76 -9.00
CA ASP A 110 -12.41 4.34 -10.34
C ASP A 110 -11.03 4.07 -11.00
N PRO A 111 -10.94 3.33 -12.13
CA PRO A 111 -9.67 3.10 -12.82
C PRO A 111 -9.02 4.39 -13.32
N GLU A 112 -9.79 5.47 -13.45
CA GLU A 112 -9.26 6.77 -13.85
C GLU A 112 -8.48 7.47 -12.71
N SER A 113 -8.68 7.05 -11.46
CA SER A 113 -8.06 7.66 -10.28
C SER A 113 -6.59 7.27 -10.08
N VAL A 114 -6.09 6.20 -10.71
CA VAL A 114 -4.71 5.70 -10.53
C VAL A 114 -4.08 5.33 -11.87
N ARG A 115 -2.75 5.50 -11.97
CA ARG A 115 -1.93 5.04 -13.09
C ARG A 115 -0.68 4.35 -12.57
N VAL A 116 -0.38 3.21 -13.18
CA VAL A 116 0.84 2.44 -12.92
C VAL A 116 1.68 2.44 -14.19
N TYR A 117 2.93 2.88 -14.06
CA TYR A 117 3.90 2.92 -15.15
C TYR A 117 5.03 1.93 -14.88
N TRP A 118 5.16 0.97 -15.78
CA TRP A 118 6.25 0.01 -15.80
C TRP A 118 7.30 0.47 -16.81
N ARG A 119 8.56 0.50 -16.41
CA ARG A 119 9.64 1.04 -17.25
C ARG A 119 10.97 0.40 -16.94
N ARG A 120 11.91 0.60 -17.87
CA ARG A 120 13.33 0.34 -17.63
C ARG A 120 14.00 1.62 -17.15
N ALA A 121 14.53 1.63 -15.93
CA ALA A 121 15.16 2.79 -15.31
C ALA A 121 16.35 3.32 -16.12
N ALA A 122 17.09 2.42 -16.78
CA ALA A 122 18.22 2.77 -17.63
C ALA A 122 17.83 3.60 -18.87
N ASP A 123 16.60 3.47 -19.36
CA ASP A 123 16.15 4.18 -20.56
C ASP A 123 15.82 5.66 -20.25
N VAL A 124 15.66 6.01 -18.97
CA VAL A 124 15.42 7.39 -18.54
C VAL A 124 16.74 8.14 -18.34
N VAL A 125 17.23 8.72 -19.44
CA VAL A 125 18.48 9.50 -19.45
C VAL A 125 18.26 10.95 -19.01
N ARG A 126 17.19 11.60 -19.51
CA ARG A 126 16.84 13.00 -19.17
C ARG A 126 15.54 13.06 -18.39
N ILE A 127 15.64 13.47 -17.13
CA ILE A 127 14.52 13.54 -16.18
C ILE A 127 13.70 14.82 -16.41
N ALA A 128 12.39 14.69 -16.47
CA ALA A 128 11.46 15.81 -16.59
C ALA A 128 11.49 16.74 -15.37
N ARG A 129 11.17 18.02 -15.59
CA ARG A 129 10.67 18.85 -14.50
C ARG A 129 9.24 18.42 -14.19
N GLN A 130 9.00 18.03 -12.95
CA GLN A 130 7.70 17.53 -12.52
C GLN A 130 6.81 18.70 -12.10
N PRO A 131 5.49 18.60 -12.32
CA PRO A 131 4.56 19.58 -11.81
C PRO A 131 4.66 19.63 -10.28
N ARG A 132 4.52 20.83 -9.73
CA ARG A 132 4.32 20.97 -8.29
C ARG A 132 2.84 20.72 -8.01
N PRO A 133 2.49 19.99 -6.95
CA PRO A 133 1.12 19.97 -6.46
C PRO A 133 0.63 21.41 -6.26
N ASP A 134 -0.56 21.71 -6.78
CA ASP A 134 -1.24 22.98 -6.58
C ASP A 134 -2.27 22.81 -5.45
N PRO A 135 -2.29 23.67 -4.41
CA PRO A 135 -3.33 23.63 -3.39
C PRO A 135 -4.77 23.80 -3.93
N ALA A 136 -4.93 24.37 -5.13
CA ALA A 136 -6.23 24.43 -5.80
C ALA A 136 -6.70 23.05 -6.31
N ASP A 137 -5.76 22.17 -6.64
CA ASP A 137 -6.00 20.84 -7.21
C ASP A 137 -5.87 19.73 -6.15
N HIS A 138 -5.19 19.98 -5.02
CA HIS A 138 -4.84 18.92 -4.07
C HIS A 138 -4.94 19.44 -2.63
N ALA A 139 -5.69 18.73 -1.79
CA ALA A 139 -5.63 18.94 -0.35
C ALA A 139 -4.21 18.57 0.15
N ASP A 140 -3.66 19.34 1.09
CA ASP A 140 -2.30 19.11 1.61
C ASP A 140 -2.11 17.68 2.13
N GLU A 141 -3.16 17.12 2.74
CA GLU A 141 -3.22 15.75 3.27
C GLU A 141 -3.33 14.65 2.19
N SER A 142 -3.48 15.00 0.92
CA SER A 142 -3.41 14.05 -0.20
C SER A 142 -2.02 13.96 -0.83
N ILE A 143 -1.12 14.89 -0.47
CA ILE A 143 0.20 15.03 -1.08
C ILE A 143 1.25 14.26 -0.25
N PRO A 144 1.80 13.16 -0.76
CA PRO A 144 2.80 12.39 -0.03
C PRO A 144 4.11 13.17 0.13
N ARG A 145 4.54 13.31 1.37
CA ARG A 145 5.85 13.85 1.73
C ARG A 145 6.95 12.90 1.26
N PRO A 146 8.08 13.41 0.74
CA PRO A 146 9.18 12.56 0.31
C PRO A 146 9.74 11.70 1.45
N CYS A 147 9.80 10.40 1.23
CA CYS A 147 10.32 9.42 2.17
C CYS A 147 11.34 8.49 1.50
N VAL A 148 12.41 8.19 2.23
CA VAL A 148 13.27 7.02 1.95
C VAL A 148 12.60 5.77 2.52
N LEU A 149 12.92 4.60 1.97
CA LEU A 149 12.32 3.33 2.37
C LEU A 149 13.38 2.41 2.96
N ASP A 150 12.98 1.54 3.88
CA ASP A 150 13.79 0.47 4.44
C ASP A 150 13.02 -0.86 4.23
N PRO A 151 13.07 -1.49 3.04
CA PRO A 151 12.24 -2.65 2.72
C PRO A 151 12.53 -3.86 3.62
N GLU A 152 11.48 -4.43 4.23
CA GLU A 152 11.53 -5.64 5.04
C GLU A 152 10.57 -6.70 4.47
N ARG A 153 11.07 -7.92 4.25
CA ARG A 153 10.24 -9.06 3.83
C ARG A 153 9.69 -9.76 5.06
N VAL A 154 8.36 -9.87 5.14
CA VAL A 154 7.66 -10.58 6.21
C VAL A 154 6.68 -11.58 5.63
N THR A 155 6.41 -12.64 6.40
CA THR A 155 5.31 -13.56 6.10
C THR A 155 4.04 -13.02 6.73
N GLU A 156 2.97 -12.98 5.94
CA GLU A 156 1.62 -12.67 6.39
C GLU A 156 0.62 -13.68 5.84
N TYR A 157 -0.60 -13.66 6.39
CA TYR A 157 -1.73 -14.43 5.88
C TYR A 157 -2.78 -13.52 5.28
N PRO A 158 -3.62 -14.02 4.36
CA PRO A 158 -4.62 -13.20 3.70
C PRO A 158 -5.65 -12.63 4.68
N TRP A 159 -6.28 -11.55 4.27
CA TRP A 159 -7.50 -11.09 4.91
C TRP A 159 -8.50 -12.25 4.97
N PHE A 160 -9.20 -12.39 6.10
CA PHE A 160 -9.95 -13.62 6.38
C PHE A 160 -11.05 -13.91 5.34
N GLU A 161 -11.53 -12.89 4.62
CA GLU A 161 -12.53 -13.01 3.55
C GLU A 161 -11.97 -13.64 2.27
N GLU A 162 -10.64 -13.62 2.07
CA GLU A 162 -9.97 -14.33 0.97
C GLU A 162 -9.84 -15.84 1.22
N LEU A 163 -10.00 -16.28 2.49
CA LEU A 163 -9.80 -17.68 2.86
C LEU A 163 -11.00 -18.55 2.48
N PRO A 164 -10.78 -19.79 2.00
CA PRO A 164 -11.86 -20.73 1.78
C PRO A 164 -12.67 -21.01 3.04
N ALA A 165 -13.96 -21.32 2.86
CA ALA A 165 -14.93 -21.41 3.95
C ALA A 165 -14.53 -22.41 5.06
N ASP A 166 -13.84 -23.49 4.73
CA ASP A 166 -13.37 -24.48 5.70
C ASP A 166 -12.21 -23.96 6.57
N VAL A 167 -11.26 -23.24 5.96
CA VAL A 167 -10.15 -22.59 6.67
C VAL A 167 -10.66 -21.44 7.51
N LEU A 168 -11.53 -20.59 6.96
CA LEU A 168 -12.17 -19.49 7.68
C LEU A 168 -12.94 -19.98 8.91
N ARG A 169 -13.64 -21.11 8.82
CA ARG A 169 -14.31 -21.72 9.97
C ARG A 169 -13.34 -22.16 11.06
N ARG A 170 -12.17 -22.71 10.71
CA ARG A 170 -11.12 -23.08 11.68
C ARG A 170 -10.50 -21.84 12.32
N LEU A 171 -10.22 -20.81 11.51
CA LEU A 171 -9.76 -19.51 12.00
C LEU A 171 -10.79 -18.88 12.96
N ARG A 172 -12.08 -18.93 12.64
CA ARG A 172 -13.15 -18.46 13.52
C ARG A 172 -13.31 -19.26 14.80
N ALA A 173 -12.83 -20.51 14.85
CA ALA A 173 -12.81 -21.33 16.05
C ALA A 173 -11.52 -21.12 16.88
N TRP A 174 -10.48 -20.55 16.28
CA TRP A 174 -9.24 -20.19 16.97
C TRP A 174 -9.50 -19.07 17.97
N ARG A 175 -9.19 -19.33 19.24
CA ARG A 175 -9.38 -18.45 20.40
C ARG A 175 -8.11 -18.50 21.24
N PRO A 176 -7.05 -17.78 20.85
CA PRO A 176 -5.77 -17.84 21.54
C PRO A 176 -5.82 -17.19 22.94
N SER A 177 -6.81 -16.31 23.17
CA SER A 177 -7.06 -15.62 24.43
C SER A 177 -8.58 -15.52 24.70
N PRO A 178 -9.01 -15.45 25.98
CA PRO A 178 -10.40 -15.12 26.35
C PRO A 178 -10.81 -13.68 26.03
N ALA A 179 -9.85 -12.81 25.66
CA ALA A 179 -10.15 -11.49 25.15
C ALA A 179 -10.90 -11.59 23.81
N LEU A 180 -11.91 -10.74 23.62
CA LEU A 180 -12.84 -10.77 22.48
C LEU A 180 -12.10 -10.87 21.13
N TYR A 181 -12.50 -11.82 20.29
CA TYR A 181 -12.35 -11.80 18.81
C TYR A 181 -12.65 -10.38 18.26
N PRO A 182 -11.90 -9.74 17.31
CA PRO A 182 -10.80 -10.14 16.44
C PRO A 182 -9.42 -9.40 16.56
N PRO A 183 -9.01 -8.71 17.66
CA PRO A 183 -7.78 -7.90 17.68
C PRO A 183 -6.48 -8.68 17.48
N GLU A 184 -6.43 -9.96 17.85
CA GLU A 184 -5.20 -10.75 17.71
C GLU A 184 -4.94 -11.20 16.28
N TYR A 185 -5.97 -11.28 15.42
CA TYR A 185 -5.78 -11.65 14.02
C TYR A 185 -5.01 -10.56 13.26
N ASP A 186 -5.26 -9.29 13.55
CA ASP A 186 -4.55 -8.17 12.93
C ASP A 186 -3.05 -8.22 13.18
N GLU A 187 -2.63 -8.78 14.33
CA GLU A 187 -1.21 -8.93 14.66
C GLU A 187 -0.53 -10.03 13.84
N VAL A 188 -1.26 -11.01 13.32
CA VAL A 188 -0.70 -12.17 12.61
C VAL A 188 -1.09 -12.27 11.13
N SER A 189 -2.03 -11.45 10.68
CA SER A 189 -2.58 -11.45 9.32
C SER A 189 -1.94 -10.35 8.45
N ALA A 190 -2.74 -9.69 7.60
CA ALA A 190 -2.34 -8.61 6.71
C ALA A 190 -1.69 -7.46 7.48
N ALA A 191 -0.40 -7.25 7.23
CA ALA A 191 0.36 -6.14 7.79
C ALA A 191 -0.29 -4.80 7.42
N PRO A 192 -0.35 -3.83 8.36
CA PRO A 192 -0.76 -2.46 8.09
C PRO A 192 0.40 -1.66 7.47
N GLY A 193 0.14 -0.40 7.19
CA GLY A 193 1.13 0.56 6.76
C GLY A 193 1.35 0.56 5.25
N TYR A 194 2.61 0.66 4.84
CA TYR A 194 3.01 0.75 3.44
C TYR A 194 3.69 -0.54 3.05
N LYS A 195 3.07 -1.32 2.17
CA LYS A 195 3.59 -2.64 1.81
C LYS A 195 3.28 -3.04 0.37
N VAL A 196 4.11 -3.93 -0.15
CA VAL A 196 4.03 -4.41 -1.53
C VAL A 196 3.71 -5.91 -1.55
N GLY A 197 2.73 -6.29 -2.38
CA GLY A 197 2.22 -7.64 -2.42
C GLY A 197 1.50 -8.07 -1.15
N GLY A 198 1.25 -9.38 -1.04
CA GLY A 198 0.53 -9.95 0.10
C GLY A 198 -0.99 -9.81 -0.03
N SER A 199 -1.64 -9.36 1.02
CA SER A 199 -3.10 -9.18 1.11
C SER A 199 -3.42 -7.79 1.60
N MET A 200 -4.43 -7.15 1.01
CA MET A 200 -4.88 -5.85 1.54
C MET A 200 -5.60 -6.05 2.88
N ARG A 201 -5.46 -5.08 3.79
CA ARG A 201 -6.27 -5.00 5.01
C ARG A 201 -7.63 -4.35 4.68
N TRP A 202 -8.72 -4.99 5.07
CA TRP A 202 -10.10 -4.53 4.80
C TRP A 202 -10.90 -4.30 6.10
N ASP A 203 -10.29 -3.59 7.06
CA ASP A 203 -10.81 -3.34 8.40
C ASP A 203 -11.84 -2.18 8.48
N GLY A 204 -11.89 -1.31 7.47
CA GLY A 204 -12.80 -0.15 7.37
C GLY A 204 -13.97 -0.33 6.40
N ALA A 205 -13.89 -1.30 5.49
CA ALA A 205 -14.87 -1.63 4.45
C ALA A 205 -14.82 -3.12 4.10
N ASP A 206 -15.94 -3.68 3.62
CA ASP A 206 -15.98 -5.06 3.15
C ASP A 206 -15.10 -5.24 1.91
N MET A 207 -14.39 -6.37 1.82
CA MET A 207 -13.65 -6.72 0.61
C MET A 207 -14.61 -6.83 -0.59
N PRO A 208 -14.28 -6.23 -1.76
CA PRO A 208 -15.08 -6.38 -2.96
C PRO A 208 -15.30 -7.85 -3.31
N THR A 209 -16.54 -8.21 -3.67
CA THR A 209 -16.91 -9.59 -4.05
C THR A 209 -16.13 -10.09 -5.25
N GLU A 210 -15.73 -9.20 -6.15
CA GLU A 210 -14.86 -9.48 -7.28
C GLU A 210 -13.67 -8.51 -7.34
N LEU A 211 -12.46 -9.05 -7.14
CA LEU A 211 -11.19 -8.38 -7.45
C LEU A 211 -10.62 -8.98 -8.74
N VAL A 212 -11.14 -8.52 -9.88
CA VAL A 212 -10.74 -8.98 -11.22
C VAL A 212 -10.29 -7.82 -12.10
N CYS A 213 -9.46 -8.12 -13.09
CA CYS A 213 -9.02 -7.17 -14.09
C CYS A 213 -10.17 -6.83 -15.04
N THR A 214 -10.52 -5.54 -15.15
CA THR A 214 -11.60 -5.05 -16.02
C THR A 214 -11.32 -5.27 -17.52
N SER A 215 -10.06 -5.48 -17.91
CA SER A 215 -9.69 -5.71 -19.32
C SER A 215 -9.74 -7.17 -19.76
N CYS A 216 -9.53 -8.13 -18.85
CA CYS A 216 -9.41 -9.55 -19.24
C CYS A 216 -10.06 -10.56 -18.28
N GLY A 217 -10.61 -10.13 -17.15
CA GLY A 217 -11.28 -10.99 -16.16
C GLY A 217 -10.35 -11.85 -15.30
N ALA A 218 -9.03 -11.81 -15.52
CA ALA A 218 -8.08 -12.49 -14.64
C ALA A 218 -8.12 -11.90 -13.22
N PRO A 219 -7.78 -12.67 -12.17
CA PRO A 219 -7.70 -12.14 -10.80
C PRO A 219 -6.79 -10.92 -10.72
N ALA A 220 -7.18 -9.94 -9.92
CA ALA A 220 -6.34 -8.80 -9.57
C ALA A 220 -5.55 -9.13 -8.29
N GLU A 221 -4.27 -8.78 -8.28
CA GLU A 221 -3.36 -8.97 -7.14
C GLU A 221 -3.00 -7.60 -6.57
N LEU A 222 -2.82 -7.51 -5.24
CA LEU A 222 -2.37 -6.29 -4.59
C LEU A 222 -0.94 -5.96 -5.08
N LEU A 223 -0.78 -4.81 -5.73
CA LEU A 223 0.54 -4.26 -6.03
C LEU A 223 1.11 -3.62 -4.76
N ILE A 224 0.37 -2.68 -4.17
CA ILE A 224 0.83 -1.91 -3.02
C ILE A 224 -0.36 -1.40 -2.19
N GLN A 225 -0.20 -1.41 -0.88
CA GLN A 225 -1.11 -0.79 0.10
C GLN A 225 -0.47 0.47 0.71
N PHE A 226 -1.31 1.45 1.01
CA PHE A 226 -0.97 2.70 1.69
C PHE A 226 -1.96 2.94 2.83
N ASP A 227 -1.43 3.07 4.05
CA ASP A 227 -2.24 3.44 5.21
C ASP A 227 -1.94 4.89 5.62
N THR A 228 -2.85 5.47 6.40
CA THR A 228 -2.60 6.76 7.08
C THR A 228 -1.39 6.64 8.01
N ALA A 229 -1.32 5.55 8.78
CA ALA A 229 -0.25 5.26 9.72
C ALA A 229 0.43 3.92 9.42
N GLU A 230 1.73 3.81 9.71
CA GLU A 230 2.53 2.60 9.47
C GLU A 230 2.13 1.43 10.38
N TRP A 231 1.57 1.72 11.54
CA TRP A 231 0.97 0.77 12.46
C TRP A 231 -0.24 1.42 13.14
N SER A 232 -1.15 0.58 13.63
CA SER A 232 -2.27 1.02 14.48
C SER A 232 -2.00 0.64 15.93
N GLU A 233 -2.64 1.36 16.85
CA GLU A 233 -2.72 0.90 18.24
C GLU A 233 -3.49 -0.41 18.32
N THR A 234 -3.15 -1.27 19.27
CA THR A 234 -3.88 -2.52 19.48
C THR A 234 -5.01 -2.30 20.48
N ALA A 235 -6.11 -3.03 20.32
CA ALA A 235 -7.20 -3.03 21.31
C ALA A 235 -6.74 -3.51 22.71
N SER A 236 -5.61 -4.23 22.79
CA SER A 236 -5.03 -4.72 24.05
C SER A 236 -4.27 -3.66 24.83
N GLY A 237 -4.04 -2.48 24.25
CA GLY A 237 -3.19 -1.42 24.82
C GLY A 237 -1.68 -1.76 24.80
N GLN A 238 -1.30 -2.93 24.28
CA GLN A 238 0.10 -3.26 24.01
C GLN A 238 0.54 -2.66 22.68
N PRO A 239 1.84 -2.33 22.51
CA PRO A 239 2.40 -1.97 21.22
C PRO A 239 2.13 -3.07 20.18
N SER A 240 1.57 -2.69 19.03
CA SER A 240 1.41 -3.63 17.92
C SER A 240 2.78 -4.17 17.52
N ARG A 241 2.86 -5.45 17.15
CA ARG A 241 4.10 -6.02 16.62
C ARG A 241 4.53 -5.37 15.32
N TRP A 242 3.59 -4.76 14.61
CA TRP A 242 3.83 -3.99 13.41
C TRP A 242 4.53 -2.66 13.68
N TRP A 243 4.53 -2.16 14.92
CA TRP A 243 5.40 -1.05 15.33
C TRP A 243 6.87 -1.50 15.22
N PRO A 244 7.65 -0.90 14.29
CA PRO A 244 9.04 -1.26 14.09
C PRO A 244 9.85 -1.19 15.38
N VAL A 245 10.69 -2.21 15.62
CA VAL A 245 11.45 -2.38 16.87
C VAL A 245 12.31 -1.14 17.17
N GLU A 246 12.86 -0.54 16.14
CA GLU A 246 13.78 0.61 16.19
C GLU A 246 13.08 1.93 16.58
N ASP A 247 11.76 2.01 16.45
CA ASP A 247 10.97 3.19 16.80
C ASP A 247 10.16 3.01 18.10
N ARG A 248 10.31 1.89 18.82
CA ARG A 248 9.54 1.62 20.06
C ARG A 248 9.92 2.51 21.24
N ASP A 249 10.99 3.29 21.11
CA ASP A 249 11.39 4.29 22.09
C ASP A 249 10.54 5.58 22.03
N ARG A 250 9.70 5.73 20.99
CA ARG A 250 8.89 6.92 20.81
C ARG A 250 7.66 6.90 21.71
N THR A 251 7.49 7.97 22.47
CA THR A 251 6.29 8.18 23.29
C THR A 251 5.09 8.47 22.38
N PRO A 252 3.99 7.69 22.48
CA PRO A 252 2.73 7.98 21.77
C PRO A 252 2.26 9.42 21.96
N ASP A 253 1.46 9.91 21.00
CA ASP A 253 0.88 11.28 20.96
C ASP A 253 1.89 12.44 20.92
N THR A 254 3.19 12.16 20.85
CA THR A 254 4.21 13.19 20.63
C THR A 254 4.38 13.52 19.15
N ALA A 255 4.80 14.75 18.82
CA ALA A 255 5.12 15.13 17.45
C ALA A 255 6.19 14.22 16.81
N THR A 256 7.11 13.71 17.64
CA THR A 256 8.15 12.75 17.24
C THR A 256 7.59 11.37 16.91
N TYR A 257 6.54 10.93 17.59
CA TYR A 257 5.81 9.70 17.29
C TYR A 257 4.99 9.84 16.03
N VAL A 258 4.17 10.89 15.92
CA VAL A 258 3.36 11.15 14.70
C VAL A 258 4.26 11.25 13.47
N ARG A 259 5.46 11.81 13.58
CA ARG A 259 6.40 11.91 12.46
C ARG A 259 6.88 10.54 11.94
N VAL A 260 6.98 9.52 12.80
CA VAL A 260 7.39 8.17 12.39
C VAL A 260 6.20 7.28 12.06
N ALA A 261 5.08 7.44 12.77
CA ALA A 261 3.85 6.70 12.51
C ALA A 261 3.16 7.16 11.21
N GLU A 262 3.15 8.46 10.91
CA GLU A 262 2.54 9.05 9.71
C GLU A 262 3.61 9.78 8.86
N PRO A 263 4.59 9.03 8.30
CA PRO A 263 5.75 9.62 7.67
C PRO A 263 5.39 10.34 6.36
N THR A 264 4.48 9.79 5.56
CA THR A 264 4.03 10.38 4.29
C THR A 264 3.16 11.61 4.52
N GLY A 265 2.43 11.68 5.64
CA GLY A 265 1.41 12.69 5.88
C GLY A 265 0.19 12.59 4.97
N VAL A 266 0.09 11.52 4.17
CA VAL A 266 -1.14 11.22 3.45
C VAL A 266 -2.17 10.75 4.47
N TRP A 267 -3.36 11.34 4.43
CA TRP A 267 -4.45 10.98 5.32
C TRP A 267 -5.61 10.39 4.54
N TYR A 268 -6.11 9.26 5.03
CA TYR A 268 -7.35 8.67 4.56
C TYR A 268 -8.44 8.88 5.62
N PRO A 269 -9.71 9.10 5.21
CA PRO A 269 -10.82 9.22 6.13
C PRO A 269 -10.83 8.12 7.20
N ARG A 270 -11.07 8.52 8.45
CA ARG A 270 -11.08 7.62 9.63
C ARG A 270 -9.75 6.90 9.91
N GLY A 271 -8.64 7.40 9.37
CA GLY A 271 -7.33 6.74 9.53
C GLY A 271 -7.20 5.45 8.72
N GLY A 272 -8.04 5.28 7.69
CA GLY A 272 -8.08 4.09 6.86
C GLY A 272 -6.88 3.92 5.93
N ASN A 273 -7.09 3.15 4.88
CA ASN A 273 -6.05 2.78 3.92
C ASN A 273 -6.60 2.65 2.49
N CYS A 274 -5.69 2.45 1.54
CA CYS A 274 -6.04 2.10 0.18
C CYS A 274 -5.06 1.09 -0.42
N GLY A 275 -5.54 0.36 -1.43
CA GLY A 275 -4.75 -0.63 -2.17
C GLY A 275 -4.83 -0.37 -3.66
N VAL A 276 -3.68 -0.47 -4.33
CA VAL A 276 -3.59 -0.49 -5.79
C VAL A 276 -3.48 -1.93 -6.24
N PHE A 277 -4.45 -2.36 -7.05
CA PHE A 277 -4.52 -3.72 -7.59
C PHE A 277 -4.17 -3.72 -9.07
N VAL A 278 -3.39 -4.72 -9.49
CA VAL A 278 -2.98 -4.94 -10.89
C VAL A 278 -3.39 -6.32 -11.36
N CYS A 279 -3.53 -6.49 -12.66
CA CYS A 279 -3.87 -7.78 -13.26
C CYS A 279 -2.73 -8.80 -13.04
N SER A 280 -3.08 -9.97 -12.48
CA SER A 280 -2.13 -11.08 -12.28
C SER A 280 -1.55 -11.64 -13.58
N ALA A 281 -2.31 -11.58 -14.68
CA ALA A 281 -1.89 -12.10 -15.99
C ALA A 281 -1.09 -11.08 -16.81
N VAL A 282 -1.48 -9.81 -16.77
CA VAL A 282 -0.89 -8.74 -17.60
C VAL A 282 -0.78 -7.46 -16.76
N PRO A 283 0.33 -7.23 -16.04
CA PRO A 283 0.47 -6.11 -15.11
C PRO A 283 0.32 -4.71 -15.75
N GLY A 284 0.46 -4.61 -17.08
CA GLY A 284 0.27 -3.38 -17.84
C GLY A 284 -1.19 -3.01 -18.15
N HIS A 285 -2.17 -3.87 -17.81
CA HIS A 285 -3.58 -3.48 -17.86
C HIS A 285 -3.88 -2.37 -16.83
N PRO A 286 -4.96 -1.59 -17.02
CA PRO A 286 -5.39 -0.57 -16.07
C PRO A 286 -5.48 -1.12 -14.65
N ALA A 287 -4.88 -0.39 -13.70
CA ALA A 287 -4.92 -0.70 -12.29
C ALA A 287 -6.23 -0.19 -11.67
N ARG A 288 -6.58 -0.74 -10.50
CA ARG A 288 -7.74 -0.35 -9.70
C ARG A 288 -7.26 0.18 -8.36
N LEU A 289 -7.80 1.31 -7.90
CA LEU A 289 -7.57 1.84 -6.56
C LEU A 289 -8.79 1.52 -5.69
N CYS A 290 -8.59 0.79 -4.60
CA CYS A 290 -9.64 0.47 -3.64
C CYS A 290 -9.37 1.21 -2.32
N HIS A 291 -10.40 1.83 -1.74
CA HIS A 291 -10.32 2.49 -0.45
C HIS A 291 -10.99 1.64 0.62
N ASN A 292 -10.50 1.76 1.85
CA ASN A 292 -10.99 1.06 3.03
C ASN A 292 -10.95 1.98 4.25
#